data_AF-A0AAD6VUZ3-F1
#
_entry.id   AF-A0AAD6VUZ3-F1
#
_cell.length_a   1.000
_cell.length_b   1.000
_cell.length_c   1.000
_cell.angle_alpha   90.00
_cell.angle_beta   90.00
_cell.angle_gamma   90.00
#
_symmetry.space_group_name_H-M   'P 1'
#
loop_
_entity.id
_entity.type
_entity.pdbx_description
1 polymer ?
#
loop_
_entity_poly.entity_id
_entity_poly.type
_entity_poly.pdbx_seq_one_letter_code
_entity_poly.pdbx_strand_id
1 'polypeptide(L)'
;MGNHRISGDIKDCALQLWEAGWAEEDICYVFCVSPSSLYRWRKIFEEFGTPCKPPSVLKGRPRTIALAVLTAVKDIFKEDSTVMLHELQFYLAIHHDTPISISALQATLECWAHMQGFAQDCGRTR
;
A
#
# COMPACT_ATOMS: atom_id res chain seq x y z
N MET A 1 -14.87 -8.55 19.00
CA MET A 1 -15.00 -7.13 18.66
C MET A 1 -14.45 -6.93 17.27
N GLY A 2 -15.30 -6.53 16.32
CA GLY A 2 -14.90 -6.31 14.93
C GLY A 2 -13.93 -5.14 14.80
N ASN A 3 -13.10 -5.16 13.76
CA ASN A 3 -12.23 -4.03 13.38
C ASN A 3 -13.10 -2.86 12.89
N HIS A 4 -13.76 -2.15 13.80
CA HIS A 4 -14.33 -0.84 13.50
C HIS A 4 -13.18 0.16 13.44
N ARG A 5 -13.01 0.80 12.29
CA ARG A 5 -12.04 1.89 12.14
C ARG A 5 -12.57 3.10 12.93
N ILE A 6 -12.01 3.32 14.11
CA ILE A 6 -12.24 4.54 14.89
C ILE A 6 -11.64 5.71 14.10
N SER A 7 -12.43 6.77 13.89
CA SER A 7 -12.02 7.96 13.15
C SER A 7 -10.82 8.65 13.80
N GLY A 8 -10.07 9.43 13.00
CA GLY A 8 -8.93 10.21 13.51
C GLY A 8 -9.37 11.20 14.59
N ASP A 9 -10.44 11.94 14.31
CA ASP A 9 -10.98 13.00 15.18
C ASP A 9 -11.31 12.49 16.60
N ILE A 10 -11.84 11.27 16.73
CA ILE A 10 -12.12 10.66 18.04
C ILE A 10 -10.83 10.44 18.82
N LYS A 11 -9.75 10.02 18.14
CA LYS A 11 -8.45 9.80 18.80
C LYS A 11 -7.82 11.11 19.20
N ASP A 12 -7.90 12.13 18.34
CA ASP A 12 -7.39 13.47 18.64
C ASP A 12 -8.11 14.04 19.87
N CYS A 13 -9.45 13.96 19.91
CA CYS A 13 -10.24 14.42 21.05
C CYS A 13 -9.92 13.64 22.33
N ALA A 14 -9.78 12.31 22.24
CA ALA A 14 -9.42 11.48 23.39
C ALA A 14 -8.03 11.81 23.95
N LEU A 15 -7.05 12.09 23.09
CA LEU A 15 -5.71 12.52 23.52
C LEU A 15 -5.71 13.93 24.12
N GLN A 16 -6.48 14.86 23.56
CA GLN A 16 -6.64 16.21 24.12
C GLN A 16 -7.26 16.18 25.52
N LEU A 17 -8.28 15.33 25.75
CA LEU A 17 -8.85 15.16 27.09
C LEU A 17 -7.84 14.55 28.07
N TRP A 18 -7.01 13.62 27.61
CA TRP A 18 -5.91 13.10 28.43
C TRP A 18 -4.92 14.22 28.78
N GLU A 19 -4.47 15.02 27.82
CA GLU A 19 -3.57 16.15 28.07
C GLU A 19 -4.18 17.21 29.00
N ALA A 20 -5.50 17.41 28.94
CA ALA A 20 -6.24 18.27 29.86
C ALA A 20 -6.38 17.69 31.29
N GLY A 21 -5.88 16.47 31.54
CA GLY A 21 -5.84 15.85 32.87
C GLY A 21 -7.07 15.02 33.23
N TRP A 22 -7.91 14.65 32.26
CA TRP A 22 -9.05 13.75 32.51
C TRP A 22 -8.58 12.34 32.87
N ALA A 23 -9.38 11.64 33.69
CA ALA A 23 -9.12 10.27 34.07
C ALA A 23 -9.27 9.33 32.86
N GLU A 24 -8.37 8.34 32.76
CA GLU A 24 -8.36 7.40 31.64
C GLU A 24 -9.67 6.60 31.58
N GLU A 25 -10.23 6.25 32.73
CA GLU A 25 -11.46 5.47 32.85
C GLU A 25 -12.65 6.22 32.25
N ASP A 26 -12.73 7.54 32.49
CA ASP A 26 -13.79 8.40 31.97
C ASP A 26 -13.67 8.56 30.45
N ILE A 27 -12.44 8.76 29.94
CA ILE A 27 -12.18 8.84 28.50
C ILE A 27 -12.56 7.53 27.81
N CYS A 28 -12.16 6.40 28.38
CA CYS A 28 -12.48 5.07 27.85
C CYS A 28 -14.00 4.82 27.84
N TYR A 29 -14.71 5.25 28.88
CA TYR A 29 -16.16 5.16 28.96
C TYR A 29 -16.85 6.02 27.89
N VAL A 30 -16.49 7.31 27.77
CA VAL A 30 -17.10 8.24 26.82
C VAL A 30 -16.93 7.80 25.38
N PHE A 31 -15.73 7.35 25.00
CA PHE A 31 -15.45 6.91 23.62
C PHE A 31 -15.71 5.43 23.38
N CYS A 32 -16.13 4.68 24.41
CA CYS A 32 -16.36 3.23 24.35
C CYS A 32 -15.14 2.47 23.78
N VAL A 33 -13.95 2.85 24.24
CA VAL A 33 -12.68 2.24 23.83
C VAL A 33 -11.99 1.56 24.99
N SER A 34 -11.11 0.61 24.68
CA SER A 34 -10.29 -0.02 25.71
C SER A 34 -9.13 0.89 26.14
N PRO A 35 -8.71 0.82 27.41
CA PRO A 35 -7.47 1.44 27.91
C PRO A 35 -6.27 1.19 26.98
N SER A 36 -6.10 -0.06 26.53
CA SER A 36 -5.01 -0.45 25.63
C SER A 36 -5.03 0.30 24.28
N SER A 37 -6.22 0.68 23.79
CA SER A 37 -6.34 1.47 22.56
C SER A 37 -5.85 2.90 22.79
N LEU A 38 -6.20 3.49 23.93
CA LEU A 38 -5.81 4.84 24.32
C LEU A 38 -4.29 4.96 24.49
N TYR A 39 -3.67 4.02 25.23
CA TYR A 39 -2.20 3.93 25.34
C TYR A 39 -1.52 3.77 23.98
N ARG A 40 -2.10 2.94 23.10
CA ARG A 40 -1.56 2.73 21.75
C ARG A 40 -1.62 4.01 20.92
N TRP A 41 -2.69 4.79 21.01
CA TRP A 41 -2.79 6.07 20.30
C TRP A 41 -1.78 7.08 20.82
N ARG A 42 -1.58 7.16 22.13
CA ARG A 42 -0.54 8.01 22.73
C ARG A 42 0.85 7.65 22.21
N LYS A 43 1.20 6.36 22.23
CA LYS A 43 2.50 5.90 21.72
C LYS A 43 2.70 6.25 20.24
N ILE A 44 1.65 6.11 19.41
CA ILE A 44 1.72 6.47 17.99
C ILE A 44 1.84 8.00 17.84
N PHE A 45 1.14 8.78 18.65
CA PHE A 45 1.22 10.23 18.66
C PHE A 45 2.61 10.73 19.05
N GLU A 46 3.23 10.14 20.07
CA GLU A 46 4.61 10.43 20.48
C GLU A 46 5.63 10.10 19.38
N GLU A 47 5.42 9.01 18.62
CA GLU A 47 6.33 8.56 17.57
C GLU A 47 6.17 9.33 16.24
N PHE A 48 4.94 9.70 15.86
CA PHE A 48 4.64 10.23 14.52
C PHE A 48 3.99 11.62 14.52
N GLY A 49 3.67 12.19 15.68
CA GLY A 49 2.95 13.47 15.80
C GLY A 49 1.47 13.42 15.39
N THR A 50 0.96 12.23 15.07
CA THR A 50 -0.44 12.01 14.67
C THR A 50 -0.96 10.74 15.33
N PRO A 51 -2.20 10.69 15.86
CA PRO A 51 -2.73 9.45 16.46
C PRO A 51 -3.12 8.39 15.43
N CYS A 52 -3.10 8.75 14.14
CA CYS A 52 -3.26 7.81 13.05
C CYS A 52 -1.90 7.23 12.67
N LYS A 53 -1.77 5.90 12.75
CA LYS A 53 -0.57 5.21 12.25
C LYS A 53 -0.42 5.54 10.76
N PRO A 54 0.74 6.00 10.29
CA PRO A 54 0.97 6.19 8.87
C PRO A 54 0.77 4.86 8.13
N PRO A 55 0.31 4.90 6.87
CA PRO A 55 0.23 3.69 6.06
C PRO A 55 1.61 3.02 6.06
N SER A 56 1.67 1.75 6.46
CA SER A 56 2.91 0.99 6.41
C SER A 56 3.47 1.05 4.99
N VAL A 57 4.70 1.53 4.85
CA VAL A 57 5.38 1.83 3.57
C VAL A 57 5.34 0.64 2.61
N LEU A 58 5.26 -0.58 3.14
CA LEU A 58 5.22 -1.82 2.37
C LEU A 58 4.05 -2.68 2.85
N LYS A 59 3.04 -2.86 1.99
CA LYS A 59 2.03 -3.93 2.14
C LYS A 59 2.14 -4.87 0.96
N GLY A 60 2.50 -6.12 1.22
CA GLY A 60 2.51 -7.20 0.22
C GLY A 60 3.87 -7.85 0.02
N ARG A 61 3.86 -8.97 -0.71
CA ARG A 61 5.06 -9.64 -1.21
C ARG A 61 5.73 -8.69 -2.22
N PRO A 62 7.06 -8.44 -2.13
CA PRO A 62 7.76 -7.71 -3.17
C PRO A 62 7.48 -8.37 -4.52
N ARG A 63 7.13 -7.57 -5.54
CA ARG A 63 6.90 -8.11 -6.87
C ARG A 63 8.16 -8.85 -7.32
N THR A 64 7.99 -10.07 -7.84
CA THR A 64 9.10 -10.86 -8.42
C THR A 64 9.81 -10.08 -9.53
N ILE A 65 9.11 -9.14 -10.16
CA ILE A 65 9.62 -8.27 -11.21
C ILE A 65 9.89 -6.88 -10.63
N ALA A 66 11.16 -6.48 -10.62
CA ALA A 66 11.57 -5.12 -10.25
C ALA A 66 11.07 -4.10 -11.30
N LEU A 67 10.94 -2.83 -10.90
CA LEU A 67 10.51 -1.74 -11.80
C LEU A 67 11.40 -1.64 -13.05
N ALA A 68 12.70 -1.87 -12.92
CA ALA A 68 13.67 -1.86 -14.02
C ALA A 68 13.38 -2.95 -15.09
N VAL A 69 12.86 -4.09 -14.66
CA VAL A 69 12.50 -5.18 -15.57
C VAL A 69 11.20 -4.84 -16.31
N LEU A 70 10.24 -4.19 -15.63
CA LEU A 70 9.02 -3.69 -16.27
C LEU A 70 9.30 -2.60 -17.32
N THR A 71 10.30 -1.74 -17.09
CA THR A 71 10.69 -0.74 -18.09
C THR A 71 11.30 -1.39 -19.33
N ALA A 72 12.17 -2.40 -19.16
CA ALA A 72 12.74 -3.13 -20.28
C ALA A 72 11.66 -3.86 -21.11
N VAL A 73 10.71 -4.52 -20.43
CA VAL A 73 9.55 -5.14 -21.09
C VAL A 73 8.75 -4.10 -21.89
N LYS A 74 8.51 -2.91 -21.32
CA LYS A 74 7.78 -1.83 -22.01
C LYS A 74 8.51 -1.37 -23.27
N ASP A 75 9.83 -1.25 -23.23
CA ASP A 75 10.59 -0.79 -24.38
C ASP A 75 10.59 -1.83 -25.51
N ILE A 76 10.68 -3.12 -25.17
CA ILE A 76 10.49 -4.22 -26.14
C ILE A 76 9.10 -4.16 -26.79
N PHE A 77 8.04 -3.95 -26.01
CA PHE A 77 6.68 -3.82 -26.55
C PHE A 77 6.47 -2.58 -27.43
N LYS A 78 7.27 -1.52 -27.25
CA LYS A 78 7.22 -0.34 -28.15
C LYS A 78 7.90 -0.61 -29.48
N GLU A 79 8.97 -1.39 -29.46
CA GLU A 79 9.74 -1.74 -30.67
C GLU A 79 9.00 -2.81 -31.48
N ASP A 80 8.51 -3.87 -30.82
CA ASP A 80 7.74 -4.93 -31.45
C ASP A 80 6.55 -5.36 -30.57
N SER A 81 5.33 -5.02 -31.01
CA SER A 81 4.11 -5.36 -30.29
C SER A 81 3.69 -6.83 -30.45
N THR A 82 4.40 -7.61 -31.26
CA THR A 82 4.09 -9.02 -31.58
C THR A 82 4.95 -10.02 -30.82
N VAL A 83 5.84 -9.56 -29.93
CA VAL A 83 6.75 -10.42 -29.16
C VAL A 83 5.94 -11.41 -28.32
N MET A 84 6.32 -12.69 -28.44
CA MET A 84 5.62 -13.76 -27.73
C MET A 84 6.10 -13.86 -26.27
N LEU A 85 5.21 -14.31 -25.38
CA LEU A 85 5.50 -14.43 -23.93
C LEU A 85 6.75 -15.27 -23.61
N HIS A 86 7.04 -16.29 -24.42
CA HIS A 86 8.21 -17.16 -24.23
C HIS A 86 9.52 -16.48 -24.67
N GLU A 87 9.48 -15.64 -25.71
CA GLU A 87 10.62 -14.84 -26.15
C GLU A 87 10.96 -13.79 -25.09
N LEU A 88 9.93 -13.17 -24.51
CA LEU A 88 10.09 -12.24 -23.41
C LEU A 88 10.66 -12.93 -22.17
N GLN A 89 10.19 -14.13 -21.84
CA GLN A 89 10.75 -14.94 -20.76
C GLN A 89 12.25 -15.23 -20.99
N PHE A 90 12.63 -15.60 -22.21
CA PHE A 90 14.02 -15.88 -22.58
C PHE A 90 14.89 -14.62 -22.47
N TYR A 91 14.40 -13.49 -22.99
CA TYR A 91 15.08 -12.20 -22.88
C TYR A 91 15.32 -11.80 -21.43
N LEU A 92 14.30 -11.94 -20.56
CA LEU A 92 14.39 -11.61 -19.15
C LEU A 92 15.36 -12.52 -18.38
N ALA A 93 15.40 -13.81 -18.73
CA ALA A 93 16.33 -14.75 -18.13
C ALA A 93 17.79 -14.42 -18.49
N ILE A 94 18.06 -14.01 -19.74
CA ILE A 94 19.42 -13.75 -20.22
C ILE A 94 19.92 -12.36 -19.84
N HIS A 95 19.12 -11.31 -20.07
CA HIS A 95 19.57 -9.93 -19.93
C HIS A 95 19.37 -9.36 -18.51
N HIS A 96 18.46 -9.95 -17.73
CA HIS A 96 18.10 -9.43 -16.40
C HIS A 96 18.28 -10.42 -15.27
N ASP A 97 18.82 -11.63 -15.53
CA ASP A 97 19.00 -12.71 -14.55
C ASP A 97 17.74 -12.96 -13.70
N THR A 98 16.57 -12.77 -14.32
CA THR A 98 15.28 -12.86 -13.63
C THR A 98 14.46 -13.99 -14.24
N PRO A 99 14.71 -15.26 -13.87
CA PRO A 99 13.93 -16.39 -14.34
C PRO A 99 12.50 -16.29 -13.76
N ILE A 100 11.53 -16.03 -14.62
CA ILE A 100 10.10 -15.89 -14.27
C ILE A 100 9.32 -16.95 -15.05
N SER A 101 8.30 -17.56 -14.44
CA SER A 101 7.40 -18.46 -15.16
C SER A 101 6.49 -17.68 -16.11
N ILE A 102 6.10 -18.27 -17.24
CA ILE A 102 5.15 -17.65 -18.20
C ILE A 102 3.86 -17.21 -17.50
N SER A 103 3.33 -18.03 -16.58
CA SER A 103 2.13 -17.70 -15.79
C SER A 103 2.31 -16.47 -14.89
N ALA A 104 3.48 -16.31 -14.27
CA ALA A 104 3.79 -15.15 -13.43
C ALA A 104 4.02 -13.89 -14.28
N LEU A 105 4.63 -14.04 -15.47
CA LEU A 105 4.81 -12.96 -16.43
C LEU A 105 3.45 -12.45 -16.93
N GLN A 106 2.56 -13.36 -17.33
CA GLN A 106 1.21 -13.03 -17.77
C GLN A 106 0.40 -12.32 -16.66
N ALA A 107 0.37 -12.87 -15.45
CA ALA A 107 -0.33 -12.25 -14.32
C ALA A 107 0.22 -10.84 -14.00
N THR A 108 1.53 -10.64 -14.19
CA THR A 108 2.15 -9.33 -14.00
C THR A 108 1.71 -8.35 -15.08
N LEU A 109 1.67 -8.77 -16.36
CA LEU A 109 1.22 -7.94 -17.48
C LEU A 109 -0.26 -7.58 -17.38
N GLU A 110 -1.14 -8.53 -17.02
CA GLU A 110 -2.57 -8.28 -16.79
C GLU A 110 -2.78 -7.27 -15.66
N CYS A 111 -2.10 -7.46 -14.52
CA CYS A 111 -2.13 -6.52 -13.40
C CYS A 111 -1.65 -5.13 -13.83
N TRP A 112 -0.65 -5.07 -14.71
CA TRP A 112 -0.12 -3.83 -15.26
C TRP A 112 -1.09 -3.12 -16.22
N ALA A 113 -1.74 -3.86 -17.12
CA ALA A 113 -2.75 -3.33 -18.03
C ALA A 113 -3.94 -2.73 -17.26
N HIS A 114 -4.39 -3.40 -16.18
CA HIS A 114 -5.43 -2.86 -15.31
C HIS A 114 -4.98 -1.57 -14.61
N MET A 115 -3.75 -1.48 -14.09
CA MET A 115 -3.24 -0.23 -13.49
C MET A 115 -3.09 0.91 -14.51
N GLN A 116 -2.75 0.62 -15.77
CA GLN A 116 -2.67 1.62 -16.83
C GLN A 116 -4.04 2.17 -17.23
N GLY A 117 -5.07 1.32 -17.28
CA GLY A 117 -6.45 1.76 -17.50
C GLY A 117 -6.94 2.74 -16.43
N PHE A 118 -6.63 2.48 -15.16
CA PHE A 118 -6.92 3.43 -14.06
C PHE A 118 -6.12 4.74 -14.17
N ALA A 119 -4.90 4.70 -14.68
CA ALA A 119 -4.09 5.91 -14.88
C ALA A 119 -4.54 6.76 -16.09
N GLN A 120 -5.13 6.15 -17.11
CA GLN A 120 -5.66 6.86 -18.29
C GLN A 120 -7.00 7.56 -17.99
N ASP A 121 -7.87 6.98 -17.15
CA ASP A 121 -9.13 7.63 -16.74
C ASP A 121 -8.91 8.88 -15.86
N CYS A 122 -7.86 8.89 -15.03
CA CYS A 122 -7.49 10.07 -14.25
C CYS A 122 -6.86 11.20 -15.08
N GLY A 123 -6.53 10.97 -16.36
CA GLY A 123 -5.94 11.96 -17.27
C GLY A 123 -6.93 12.72 -18.14
N ARG A 124 -8.24 12.46 -18.00
CA ARG A 124 -9.29 13.02 -18.88
C ARG A 124 -10.33 13.87 -18.14
N THR A 125 -9.90 14.61 -17.14
CA THR A 125 -10.64 15.75 -16.58
C THR A 125 -9.82 17.03 -16.78
N ARG A 126 -10.00 17.63 -17.96
CA ARG A 126 -9.82 19.08 -18.16
C ARG A 126 -11.18 19.66 -18.51
#